data_AF-A0A521P3X2-F1
#
_entry.id   AF-A0A521P3X2-F1
#
_cell.length_a   1.000
_cell.length_b   1.000
_cell.length_c   1.000
_cell.angle_alpha   90.00
_cell.angle_beta   90.00
_cell.angle_gamma   90.00
#
_symmetry.space_group_name_H-M   'P 1'
#
loop_
_entity.id
_entity.type
_entity.pdbx_description
1 polymer ?
#
loop_
_entity_poly.entity_id
_entity_poly.type
_entity_poly.pdbx_seq_one_letter_code
_entity_poly.pdbx_strand_id
1 'polypeptide(L)'
;MRIPYLLTLLLLAGCVNNDTTNDAHADSTVVISYDTVAATRNTVQSNPVATYSEKIADELNDWKFSVTVYETKKTFRYTLRIQAKEVRVSDSLTIPNFGIQPTVVLQKGKEPLSCIIGFLDKKKEFKPYKMVSFRNDRLRVRTIASYYVGAYKTQQPN
;
A
#
# COMPACT_ATOMS: atom_id res chain seq x y z
N MET A 1 -14.21 -59.61 37.19
CA MET A 1 -15.36 -59.07 37.96
C MET A 1 -15.81 -57.79 37.25
N ARG A 2 -16.79 -57.89 36.33
CA ARG A 2 -18.24 -57.72 36.51
C ARG A 2 -18.66 -56.26 36.77
N ILE A 3 -19.08 -55.59 35.68
CA ILE A 3 -19.98 -54.42 35.66
C ILE A 3 -21.42 -54.92 35.89
N PRO A 4 -22.26 -54.20 36.64
CA PRO A 4 -23.50 -53.63 36.07
C PRO A 4 -23.82 -52.22 36.64
N TYR A 5 -24.17 -51.21 35.84
CA TYR A 5 -25.50 -50.86 35.28
C TYR A 5 -26.60 -50.55 36.32
N LEU A 6 -27.02 -49.27 36.41
CA LEU A 6 -28.40 -48.77 36.66
C LEU A 6 -28.35 -47.22 36.66
N LEU A 7 -28.79 -46.46 35.65
CA LEU A 7 -30.16 -46.15 35.17
C LEU A 7 -31.03 -45.37 36.19
N THR A 8 -31.27 -44.08 35.93
CA THR A 8 -32.51 -43.28 36.16
C THR A 8 -32.19 -41.81 35.79
N LEU A 9 -32.72 -41.16 34.76
CA LEU A 9 -34.11 -40.83 34.33
C LEU A 9 -34.76 -39.68 35.15
N LEU A 10 -35.47 -38.80 34.42
CA LEU A 10 -36.31 -37.64 34.78
C LEU A 10 -35.60 -36.27 34.88
N LEU A 11 -36.12 -35.14 34.42
CA LEU A 11 -37.16 -34.70 33.44
C LEU A 11 -37.42 -33.21 33.79
N LEU A 12 -37.67 -32.38 32.76
CA LEU A 12 -38.60 -31.23 32.72
C LEU A 12 -38.20 -29.81 33.19
N ALA A 13 -38.80 -28.90 32.40
CA ALA A 13 -39.15 -27.48 32.60
C ALA A 13 -38.07 -26.43 32.30
N GLY A 14 -38.30 -25.39 31.49
CA GLY A 14 -39.50 -24.93 30.79
C GLY A 14 -39.19 -23.65 29.99
N CYS A 15 -40.03 -23.33 29.01
CA CYS A 15 -39.95 -22.10 28.23
C CYS A 15 -40.37 -20.88 29.08
N VAL A 16 -39.64 -19.78 28.95
CA VAL A 16 -40.12 -18.42 29.28
C VAL A 16 -40.18 -17.63 28.00
N ASN A 17 -41.39 -17.23 27.61
CA ASN A 17 -41.62 -16.12 26.69
C ASN A 17 -41.48 -14.82 27.50
N ASN A 18 -40.90 -13.77 26.90
CA ASN A 18 -41.44 -12.42 26.97
C ASN A 18 -40.69 -11.44 26.07
N ASP A 19 -41.52 -10.60 25.44
CA ASP A 19 -41.32 -9.20 25.04
C ASP A 19 -40.51 -8.83 23.79
N THR A 20 -41.29 -8.67 22.73
CA THR A 20 -41.29 -7.55 21.78
C THR A 20 -40.57 -6.30 22.29
N THR A 21 -39.41 -6.01 21.71
CA THR A 21 -38.91 -4.65 21.54
C THR A 21 -38.54 -4.49 20.08
N ASN A 22 -39.39 -3.76 19.35
CA ASN A 22 -39.07 -3.24 18.03
C ASN A 22 -38.05 -2.12 18.21
N ASP A 23 -36.78 -2.47 18.39
CA ASP A 23 -35.71 -1.53 18.14
C ASP A 23 -35.48 -1.49 16.62
N ALA A 24 -36.08 -0.47 16.00
CA ALA A 24 -35.72 -0.04 14.66
C ALA A 24 -34.25 0.40 14.71
N HIS A 25 -33.35 -0.57 14.52
CA HIS A 25 -31.98 -0.31 14.16
C HIS A 25 -32.04 0.40 12.82
N ALA A 26 -31.96 1.73 12.85
CA ALA A 26 -31.72 2.52 11.66
C ALA A 26 -30.40 2.01 11.10
N ASP A 27 -30.52 1.09 10.14
CA ASP A 27 -29.43 0.57 9.33
C ASP A 27 -28.91 1.76 8.54
N SER A 28 -28.05 2.53 9.19
CA SER A 28 -27.23 3.53 8.58
C SER A 28 -26.28 2.75 7.70
N THR A 29 -26.76 2.45 6.49
CA THR A 29 -25.95 2.05 5.37
C THR A 29 -24.90 3.13 5.19
N VAL A 30 -23.74 2.93 5.82
CA VAL A 30 -22.55 3.70 5.51
C VAL A 30 -22.14 3.27 4.12
N VAL A 31 -22.68 3.97 3.12
CA VAL A 31 -22.20 3.91 1.76
C VAL A 31 -20.73 4.32 1.81
N ILE A 32 -19.82 3.35 1.78
CA ILE A 32 -18.40 3.63 1.55
C ILE A 32 -18.29 4.07 0.09
N SER A 33 -18.51 5.37 -0.12
CA SER A 33 -18.14 6.05 -1.35
C SER A 33 -16.64 5.83 -1.53
N TYR A 34 -16.27 5.00 -2.49
CA TYR A 34 -14.90 4.98 -2.97
C TYR A 34 -14.69 6.35 -3.58
N ASP A 35 -13.96 7.22 -2.89
CA ASP A 35 -13.59 8.52 -3.38
C ASP A 35 -12.96 8.31 -4.78
N THR A 36 -13.68 8.74 -5.82
CA THR A 36 -13.53 8.22 -7.19
C THR A 36 -12.35 8.88 -7.90
N VAL A 37 -11.15 8.61 -7.40
CA VAL A 37 -9.93 9.06 -8.07
C VAL A 37 -9.87 8.43 -9.45
N ALA A 38 -9.95 9.27 -10.48
CA ALA A 38 -9.95 8.83 -11.87
C ALA A 38 -8.74 7.94 -12.15
N ALA A 39 -8.95 6.83 -12.88
CA ALA A 39 -7.87 5.91 -13.25
C ALA A 39 -6.80 6.56 -14.14
N THR A 40 -7.17 7.65 -14.83
CA THR A 40 -6.31 8.41 -15.73
C THR A 40 -6.28 9.89 -15.37
N ARG A 41 -5.11 10.52 -15.53
CA ARG A 41 -4.93 11.96 -15.40
C ARG A 41 -5.36 12.65 -16.70
N ASN A 42 -6.04 13.80 -16.55
CA ASN A 42 -6.34 14.67 -17.69
C ASN A 42 -5.08 15.35 -18.25
N THR A 43 -4.18 15.75 -17.33
CA THR A 43 -2.91 16.41 -17.66
C THR A 43 -1.76 15.68 -16.98
N VAL A 44 -0.64 15.49 -17.69
CA VAL A 44 0.58 14.90 -17.14
C VAL A 44 1.64 15.99 -17.10
N GLN A 45 2.19 16.25 -15.92
CA GLN A 45 3.26 17.23 -15.77
C GLN A 45 4.58 16.66 -16.31
N SER A 46 5.35 17.47 -17.04
CA SER A 46 6.70 17.11 -17.49
C SER A 46 7.73 17.19 -16.37
N ASN A 47 7.48 18.02 -15.37
CA ASN A 47 8.35 18.18 -14.21
C ASN A 47 8.26 16.95 -13.30
N PRO A 48 9.36 16.59 -12.63
CA PRO A 48 9.37 15.47 -11.70
C PRO A 48 8.49 15.76 -10.48
N VAL A 49 7.79 14.73 -10.00
CA VAL A 49 6.98 14.80 -8.76
C VAL A 49 7.80 14.57 -7.50
N ALA A 50 8.97 13.91 -7.64
CA ALA A 50 9.92 13.74 -6.56
C ALA A 50 11.33 13.51 -7.12
N THR A 51 12.33 14.08 -6.44
CA THR A 51 13.74 13.95 -6.78
C THR A 51 14.56 13.65 -5.53
N TYR A 52 15.50 12.72 -5.64
CA TYR A 52 16.57 12.48 -4.67
C TYR A 52 17.90 12.51 -5.41
N SER A 53 18.92 13.14 -4.82
CA SER A 53 20.26 13.17 -5.38
C SER A 53 21.32 13.23 -4.29
N GLU A 54 22.40 12.48 -4.46
CA GLU A 54 23.55 12.43 -3.57
C GLU A 54 24.83 12.43 -4.43
N LYS A 55 25.84 13.23 -4.05
CA LYS A 55 27.12 13.27 -4.77
C LYS A 55 27.86 11.94 -4.55
N ILE A 56 28.44 11.40 -5.61
CA ILE A 56 29.37 10.27 -5.52
C ILE A 56 30.76 10.87 -5.43
N ALA A 57 31.52 10.50 -4.39
CA ALA A 57 32.90 10.96 -4.24
C ALA A 57 33.75 10.44 -5.40
N ASP A 58 34.31 11.36 -6.18
CA ASP A 58 35.24 11.12 -7.27
C ASP A 58 36.05 12.40 -7.51
N GLU A 59 37.36 12.27 -7.75
CA GLU A 59 38.25 13.43 -7.90
C GLU A 59 38.21 14.04 -9.31
N LEU A 60 37.76 13.26 -10.30
CA LEU A 60 37.83 13.62 -11.72
C LEU A 60 36.46 13.94 -12.31
N ASN A 61 35.37 13.49 -11.67
CA ASN A 61 34.02 13.57 -12.18
C ASN A 61 33.02 14.11 -11.16
N ASP A 62 32.06 14.93 -11.60
CA ASP A 62 30.92 15.34 -10.79
C ASP A 62 29.77 14.33 -10.86
N TRP A 63 30.07 13.08 -10.51
CA TRP A 63 29.07 12.02 -10.51
C TRP A 63 28.05 12.18 -9.38
N LYS A 64 26.83 11.74 -9.68
CA LYS A 64 25.73 11.69 -8.73
C LYS A 64 25.00 10.36 -8.78
N PHE A 65 24.49 9.96 -7.62
CA PHE A 65 23.44 8.98 -7.49
C PHE A 65 22.12 9.74 -7.42
N SER A 66 21.22 9.52 -8.37
CA SER A 66 19.94 10.22 -8.41
C SER A 66 18.77 9.31 -8.76
N VAL A 67 17.64 9.57 -8.11
CA VAL A 67 16.35 8.94 -8.36
C VAL A 67 15.34 10.05 -8.65
N THR A 68 14.64 9.95 -9.76
CA THR A 68 13.64 10.93 -10.19
C THR A 68 12.35 10.24 -10.60
N VAL A 69 11.22 10.78 -10.14
CA VAL A 69 9.90 10.23 -10.38
C VAL A 69 9.09 11.17 -11.25
N TYR A 70 8.45 10.62 -12.28
CA TYR A 70 7.57 11.35 -13.19
C TYR A 70 6.18 10.72 -13.21
N GLU A 71 5.17 11.56 -13.40
CA GLU A 71 3.81 11.10 -13.61
C GLU A 71 3.66 10.38 -14.96
N THR A 72 2.62 9.56 -15.06
CA THR A 72 2.15 9.03 -16.33
C THR A 72 0.66 9.34 -16.51
N LYS A 73 0.11 9.09 -17.71
CA LYS A 73 -1.34 9.20 -17.92
C LYS A 73 -2.16 8.31 -16.98
N LYS A 74 -1.62 7.20 -16.48
CA LYS A 74 -2.30 6.35 -15.48
C LYS A 74 -2.06 6.93 -14.09
N THR A 75 -3.12 7.33 -13.39
CA THR A 75 -3.05 8.03 -12.08
C THR A 75 -2.15 7.32 -11.08
N PHE A 76 -2.24 6.00 -11.07
CA PHE A 76 -1.57 5.13 -10.12
C PHE A 76 -0.22 4.57 -10.59
N ARG A 77 0.26 4.97 -11.79
CA ARG A 77 1.54 4.52 -12.33
C ARG A 77 2.48 5.70 -12.55
N TYR A 78 3.73 5.50 -12.15
CA TYR A 78 4.81 6.47 -12.28
C TYR A 78 6.01 5.86 -12.99
N THR A 79 6.81 6.71 -13.62
CA THR A 79 8.09 6.35 -14.23
C THR A 79 9.22 6.78 -13.32
N LEU A 80 10.15 5.86 -13.05
CA LEU A 80 11.37 6.10 -12.30
C LEU A 80 12.52 6.26 -13.29
N ARG A 81 13.31 7.33 -13.14
CA ARG A 81 14.59 7.53 -13.82
C ARG A 81 15.68 7.50 -12.75
N ILE A 82 16.61 6.57 -12.89
CA ILE A 82 17.66 6.32 -11.90
C ILE A 82 19.01 6.46 -12.61
N GLN A 83 19.94 7.15 -11.98
CA GLN A 83 21.29 7.32 -12.49
C GLN A 83 22.31 7.12 -11.37
N ALA A 84 23.42 6.46 -11.69
CA ALA A 84 24.61 6.40 -10.86
C ALA A 84 25.84 6.33 -11.78
N LYS A 85 26.76 7.28 -11.67
CA LYS A 85 27.86 7.45 -12.63
C LYS A 85 27.30 7.50 -14.07
N GLU A 86 27.79 6.64 -14.96
CA GLU A 86 27.33 6.51 -16.34
C GLU A 86 26.07 5.64 -16.50
N VAL A 87 25.76 4.81 -15.49
CA VAL A 87 24.64 3.87 -15.54
C VAL A 87 23.32 4.62 -15.40
N ARG A 88 22.41 4.39 -16.34
CA ARG A 88 21.05 4.96 -16.36
C ARG A 88 20.03 3.84 -16.50
N VAL A 89 19.06 3.80 -15.59
CA VAL A 89 18.01 2.78 -15.54
C VAL A 89 16.65 3.45 -15.50
N SER A 90 15.69 2.87 -16.22
CA SER A 90 14.28 3.22 -16.15
C SER A 90 13.51 2.08 -15.49
N ASP A 91 12.61 2.40 -14.58
CA ASP A 91 11.69 1.45 -13.94
C ASP A 91 10.31 2.10 -13.78
N SER A 92 9.35 1.38 -13.23
CA SER A 92 8.02 1.90 -12.90
C SER A 92 7.59 1.57 -11.48
N LEU A 93 6.72 2.42 -10.97
CA LEU A 93 6.10 2.32 -9.65
C LEU A 93 4.57 2.29 -9.85
N THR A 94 3.90 1.27 -9.33
CA THR A 94 2.44 1.17 -9.35
C THR A 94 1.93 1.19 -7.92
N ILE A 95 1.12 2.19 -7.58
CA ILE A 95 0.52 2.35 -6.25
C ILE A 95 -0.90 1.81 -6.32
N PRO A 96 -1.35 0.97 -5.38
CA PRO A 96 -2.75 0.54 -5.35
C PRO A 96 -3.71 1.74 -5.23
N ASN A 97 -4.90 1.62 -5.83
CA ASN A 97 -5.90 2.67 -5.69
C ASN A 97 -6.52 2.61 -4.29
N PHE A 98 -6.00 3.41 -3.37
CA PHE A 98 -6.58 3.56 -2.04
C PHE A 98 -7.79 4.49 -2.01
N GLY A 99 -8.27 5.02 -3.14
CA GLY A 99 -9.31 6.06 -3.16
C GLY A 99 -8.79 7.40 -2.62
N ILE A 100 -7.52 7.72 -2.87
CA ILE A 100 -6.93 9.05 -2.67
C ILE A 100 -5.93 9.31 -3.78
N GLN A 101 -5.66 10.58 -4.08
CA GLN A 101 -4.64 10.93 -5.06
C GLN A 101 -3.27 10.41 -4.58
N PRO A 102 -2.58 9.56 -5.37
CA PRO A 102 -1.30 9.00 -4.95
C PRO A 102 -0.24 10.10 -4.81
N THR A 103 0.50 10.05 -3.71
CA THR A 103 1.63 10.96 -3.44
C THR A 103 2.89 10.12 -3.28
N VAL A 104 3.83 10.21 -4.23
CA VAL A 104 5.11 9.51 -4.17
C VAL A 104 6.08 10.30 -3.31
N VAL A 105 6.82 9.62 -2.44
CA VAL A 105 7.84 10.23 -1.57
C VAL A 105 9.14 9.44 -1.70
N LEU A 106 10.25 10.18 -1.73
CA LEU A 106 11.60 9.63 -1.72
C LEU A 106 12.25 9.95 -0.37
N GLN A 107 12.88 8.97 0.25
CA GLN A 107 13.63 9.13 1.49
C GLN A 107 15.04 8.57 1.33
N LYS A 108 16.03 9.17 2.01
CA LYS A 108 17.37 8.59 2.11
C LYS A 108 17.28 7.23 2.80
N GLY A 109 17.94 6.23 2.23
CA GLY A 109 18.05 4.92 2.87
C GLY A 109 19.09 4.92 3.99
N LYS A 110 19.19 3.80 4.72
CA LYS A 110 20.14 3.69 5.85
C LYS A 110 21.60 3.64 5.40
N GLU A 111 21.86 3.13 4.21
CA GLU A 111 23.20 3.02 3.64
C GLU A 111 23.53 4.25 2.77
N PRO A 112 24.81 4.62 2.60
CA PRO A 112 25.20 5.63 1.62
C PRO A 112 24.73 5.27 0.21
N LEU A 113 24.43 6.28 -0.62
CA LEU A 113 23.99 6.09 -2.01
C LEU A 113 22.79 5.14 -2.11
N SER A 114 21.85 5.27 -1.17
CA SER A 114 20.61 4.50 -1.15
C SER A 114 19.39 5.41 -0.95
N CYS A 115 18.29 5.04 -1.60
CA CYS A 115 17.04 5.78 -1.58
C CYS A 115 15.86 4.79 -1.47
N ILE A 116 14.95 5.09 -0.56
CA ILE A 116 13.68 4.38 -0.42
C ILE A 116 12.61 5.16 -1.18
N ILE A 117 11.95 4.48 -2.11
CA ILE A 117 10.80 4.96 -2.85
C ILE A 117 9.56 4.43 -2.16
N GLY A 118 8.66 5.31 -1.76
CA GLY A 118 7.39 4.95 -1.15
C GLY A 118 6.28 5.91 -1.54
N PHE A 119 5.16 5.80 -0.85
CA PHE A 119 4.01 6.67 -1.06
C PHE A 119 3.31 6.95 0.27
N LEU A 120 2.48 7.98 0.30
CA LEU A 120 1.63 8.28 1.45
C LEU A 120 0.30 7.53 1.35
N ASP A 121 -0.13 6.93 2.45
CA ASP A 121 -1.46 6.35 2.56
C ASP A 121 -2.53 7.41 2.92
N LYS A 122 -3.76 6.97 3.18
CA LYS A 122 -4.88 7.84 3.61
C LYS A 122 -4.57 8.65 4.87
N LYS A 123 -3.78 8.10 5.78
CA LYS A 123 -3.38 8.73 7.05
C LYS A 123 -2.13 9.59 6.90
N LYS A 124 -1.64 9.78 5.66
CA LYS A 124 -0.38 10.46 5.34
C LYS A 124 0.85 9.76 5.95
N GLU A 125 0.73 8.47 6.26
CA GLU A 125 1.86 7.67 6.72
C GLU A 125 2.69 7.21 5.52
N PHE A 126 4.02 7.30 5.64
CA PHE A 126 4.92 6.81 4.61
C PHE A 126 4.92 5.28 4.55
N LYS A 127 4.62 4.75 3.37
CA LYS A 127 4.63 3.32 3.05
C LYS A 127 5.80 3.01 2.13
N PRO A 128 6.89 2.39 2.63
CA PRO A 128 8.08 2.08 1.83
C PRO A 128 7.78 0.98 0.81
N TYR A 129 8.17 1.14 -0.45
CA TYR A 129 7.83 0.16 -1.50
C TYR A 129 9.06 -0.43 -2.20
N LYS A 130 9.91 0.42 -2.80
CA LYS A 130 11.15 0.00 -3.44
C LYS A 130 12.36 0.62 -2.77
N MET A 131 13.49 -0.05 -2.86
CA MET A 131 14.79 0.47 -2.47
C MET A 131 15.69 0.49 -3.69
N VAL A 132 16.31 1.63 -3.94
CA VAL A 132 17.35 1.83 -4.94
C VAL A 132 18.67 2.01 -4.20
N SER A 133 19.70 1.29 -4.60
CA SER A 133 21.04 1.47 -4.03
C SER A 133 22.12 1.32 -5.08
N PHE A 134 23.23 2.02 -4.86
CA PHE A 134 24.44 1.91 -5.66
C PHE A 134 25.62 1.51 -4.76
N ARG A 135 26.13 0.29 -4.96
CA ARG A 135 27.24 -0.26 -4.16
C ARG A 135 28.06 -1.23 -5.01
N ASN A 136 29.38 -1.22 -4.83
CA ASN A 136 30.33 -2.04 -5.60
C ASN A 136 30.12 -1.87 -7.11
N ASP A 137 30.00 -0.61 -7.55
CA ASP A 137 29.71 -0.21 -8.94
C ASP A 137 28.47 -0.83 -9.57
N ARG A 138 27.55 -1.32 -8.75
CA ARG A 138 26.31 -1.93 -9.20
C ARG A 138 25.10 -1.16 -8.70
N LEU A 139 24.28 -0.74 -9.65
CA LEU A 139 22.96 -0.18 -9.37
C LEU A 139 21.97 -1.34 -9.15
N ARG A 140 21.24 -1.30 -8.03
CA ARG A 140 20.22 -2.30 -7.70
C ARG A 140 18.91 -1.62 -7.38
N VAL A 141 17.83 -2.15 -7.93
CA VAL A 141 16.45 -1.81 -7.57
C VAL A 141 15.80 -3.05 -6.99
N ARG A 142 15.24 -2.95 -5.78
CA ARG A 142 14.59 -4.06 -5.09
C ARG A 142 13.24 -3.64 -4.54
N THR A 143 12.20 -4.44 -4.75
CA THR A 143 10.94 -4.31 -4.02
C THR A 143 11.14 -4.78 -2.58
N ILE A 144 10.81 -3.95 -1.60
CA ILE A 144 10.99 -4.22 -0.17
C ILE A 144 9.68 -4.42 0.59
N ALA A 145 8.55 -4.01 0.01
CA ALA A 145 7.22 -4.32 0.51
C ALA A 145 6.24 -4.44 -0.66
N SER A 146 5.06 -5.01 -0.43
CA SER A 146 3.98 -5.08 -1.41
C SER A 146 2.68 -4.68 -0.73
N TYR A 147 1.83 -3.97 -1.46
CA TYR A 147 0.58 -3.42 -0.93
C TYR A 147 -0.58 -3.80 -1.84
N TYR A 148 -1.72 -4.12 -1.23
CA TYR A 148 -2.94 -4.52 -1.92
C TYR A 148 -4.16 -3.91 -1.21
N VAL A 149 -5.25 -3.74 -1.95
CA VAL A 149 -6.55 -3.32 -1.40
C VAL A 149 -7.41 -4.57 -1.28
N GLY A 150 -7.87 -4.88 -0.07
CA GLY A 150 -8.80 -5.99 0.17
C GLY A 150 -10.21 -5.62 -0.30
N ALA A 151 -10.89 -6.55 -0.97
CA ALA A 151 -12.31 -6.45 -1.26
C ALA A 151 -13.09 -7.28 -0.24
N TYR A 152 -14.00 -6.67 0.50
CA TYR A 152 -14.94 -7.39 1.36
C TYR A 152 -16.21 -7.68 0.55
N LYS A 153 -16.63 -8.95 0.49
CA LYS A 153 -17.95 -9.31 -0.04
C LYS A 153 -18.95 -9.25 1.11
N THR A 154 -19.82 -8.24 1.10
CA THR A 154 -21.00 -8.27 1.96
C THR A 154 -21.97 -9.31 1.37
N GLN A 155 -22.27 -10.37 2.10
CA GLN A 155 -23.33 -11.31 1.69
C GLN A 155 -24.66 -10.53 1.73
N GLN A 156 -25.32 -10.38 0.58
CA GLN A 156 -26.70 -9.90 0.56
C GLN A 156 -27.57 -11.00 1.19
N PRO A 157 -28.37 -10.70 2.24
CA PRO A 157 -29.39 -11.63 2.68
C PRO A 157 -30.41 -11.83 1.55
N ASN A 158 -30.77 -13.08 1.30
CA ASN A 158 -31.76 -13.51 0.31
C ASN A 158 -33.16 -12.97 0.64
#